data_AF-U1Q679-F1
#
_entry.id   AF-U1Q679-F1
#
_cell.length_a   1.000
_cell.length_b   1.000
_cell.length_c   1.000
_cell.angle_alpha   90.00
_cell.angle_beta   90.00
_cell.angle_gamma   90.00
#
_symmetry.space_group_name_H-M   'P 1'
#
loop_
_entity.id
_entity.type
_entity.pdbx_description
1 polymer ?
#
loop_
_entity_poly.entity_id
_entity_poly.type
_entity_poly.pdbx_seq_one_letter_code
_entity_poly.pdbx_strand_id
1 'polypeptide(L)' 'MSLGPLDTLLSTFGPFVLPVLLFVGGLIGYLVLLKLSQARNADGG' A
#
# COMPACT_ATOMS: atom_id res chain seq x y z
N MET A 1 -0.55 0.91 29.12
CA MET A 1 -1.59 1.59 28.32
C MET A 1 -2.31 0.51 27.55
N SER A 2 -3.53 0.14 27.95
CA SER A 2 -4.35 -0.78 27.15
C SER A 2 -4.83 0.01 25.94
N LEU A 3 -4.48 -0.44 24.73
CA LEU A 3 -4.94 0.22 23.50
C LEU A 3 -6.40 -0.15 23.19
N GLY A 4 -7.06 -0.90 24.10
CA GLY A 4 -8.49 -1.16 24.11
C GLY A 4 -8.98 -1.69 22.77
N PRO A 5 -9.86 -0.97 22.05
CA PRO A 5 -10.43 -1.42 20.77
C PRO A 5 -9.39 -1.71 19.68
N LEU A 6 -8.23 -1.03 19.71
CA LEU A 6 -7.17 -1.24 18.72
C LEU A 6 -6.50 -2.60 18.89
N ASP A 7 -6.36 -3.09 20.13
CA ASP A 7 -5.82 -4.44 20.38
C ASP A 7 -6.77 -5.52 19.84
N THR A 8 -8.09 -5.35 20.03
CA THR A 8 -9.09 -6.25 19.46
C THR A 8 -9.12 -6.19 17.93
N LEU A 9 -8.97 -4.99 17.36
CA LEU A 9 -8.94 -4.81 15.91
C LEU A 9 -7.70 -5.46 15.30
N LEU A 10 -6.52 -5.26 15.91
CA LEU A 10 -5.27 -5.89 15.46
C LEU A 10 -5.25 -7.39 15.72
N SER A 11 -5.89 -7.91 16.77
CA SER A 11 -6.01 -9.35 16.96
C SER A 11 -6.95 -10.01 15.94
N THR A 12 -8.02 -9.31 15.55
CA THR A 12 -9.04 -9.82 14.61
C THR A 12 -8.56 -9.73 13.17
N PHE A 13 -7.94 -8.61 12.79
CA PHE A 13 -7.50 -8.33 11.42
C PHE A 13 -5.99 -8.49 11.22
N GLY A 14 -5.23 -8.87 12.25
CA GLY A 14 -3.80 -9.15 12.21
C GLY A 14 -3.35 -10.02 11.03
N PRO A 15 -4.04 -11.14 10.71
CA PRO A 15 -3.71 -11.96 9.55
C PRO A 15 -3.81 -11.24 8.19
N PHE A 16 -4.61 -10.17 8.12
CA PHE A 16 -4.81 -9.35 6.93
C PHE A 16 -3.85 -8.16 6.84
N VAL A 17 -3.13 -7.82 7.91
CA VAL A 17 -2.16 -6.72 7.89
C VAL A 17 -1.10 -6.94 6.81
N LEU A 18 -0.55 -8.15 6.73
CA LEU A 18 0.47 -8.47 5.73
C LEU A 18 -0.07 -8.44 4.29
N PRO A 19 -1.22 -9.05 3.96
CA PRO A 19 -1.90 -8.85 2.67
C PRO A 19 -2.14 -7.38 2.31
N VAL A 20 -2.63 -6.58 3.26
CA VAL A 20 -2.91 -5.15 3.03
C VAL A 20 -1.62 -4.37 2.76
N LEU A 21 -0.57 -4.61 3.55
CA LEU A 21 0.72 -3.95 3.35
C LEU A 21 1.34 -4.29 1.99
N LEU A 22 1.27 -5.56 1.58
CA LEU A 22 1.73 -6.00 0.26
C LEU A 22 0.92 -5.36 -0.87
N PHE A 23 -0.41 -5.30 -0.72
CA PHE A 23 -1.29 -4.67 -1.70
C PHE A 23 -1.01 -3.18 -1.85
N VAL A 24 -0.96 -2.44 -0.73
CA VAL A 24 -0.69 -1.00 -0.72
C VAL A 24 0.71 -0.71 -1.24
N GLY A 25 1.71 -1.49 -0.83
CA GLY A 25 3.09 -1.37 -1.33
C GLY A 25 3.17 -1.61 -2.84
N GLY A 26 2.54 -2.68 -3.34
CA GLY A 26 2.45 -2.97 -4.77
C GLY A 26 1.70 -1.89 -5.56
N LEU A 27 0.60 -1.38 -5.02
CA LEU A 27 -0.17 -0.31 -5.63
C LEU A 27 0.64 0.98 -5.74
N ILE A 28 1.34 1.37 -4.67
CA ILE A 28 2.23 2.54 -4.69
C ILE A 28 3.34 2.36 -5.74
N GLY A 29 4.00 1.19 -5.75
CA GLY A 29 5.04 0.89 -6.74
C GLY A 29 4.52 0.96 -8.17
N TYR A 30 3.35 0.39 -8.44
CA TYR A 30 2.70 0.47 -9.74
C TYR A 30 2.40 1.91 -10.16
N LEU A 31 1.84 2.74 -9.27
CA LEU A 31 1.53 4.14 -9.58
C LEU A 31 2.78 4.96 -9.88
N VAL A 32 3.88 4.71 -9.15
CA VAL A 32 5.18 5.34 -9.42
C VAL A 32 5.68 4.96 -10.82
N LEU A 33 5.67 3.67 -11.16
CA LEU A 33 6.09 3.20 -12.49
C LEU A 33 5.18 3.74 -13.60
N LEU A 34 3.88 3.80 -13.35
CA LEU A 34 2.91 4.36 -14.29
C LEU A 34 3.23 5.82 -14.58
N LYS A 35 3.50 6.62 -13.54
CA LYS A 35 3.84 8.05 -13.69
C LYS A 35 5.17 8.24 -14.39
N LEU A 36 6.18 7.43 -14.07
CA LEU A 36 7.47 7.47 -14.75
C LEU A 36 7.34 7.10 -16.24
N SER A 37 6.52 6.10 -16.57
CA SER A 37 6.22 5.70 -17.94
C SER A 37 5.51 6.82 -18.72
N GLN A 38 4.53 7.49 -18.09
CA GLN A 38 3.85 8.65 -18.66
C GLN A 38 4.82 9.80 -18.92
N ALA A 39 5.69 10.13 -17.96
CA ALA A 39 6.69 11.18 -18.11
C ALA A 39 7.67 10.87 -19.27
N ARG A 40 8.19 9.63 -19.32
CA ARG A 40 9.08 9.20 -20.41
C ARG A 40 8.41 9.33 -21.79
N ASN A 41 7.14 8.98 -21.91
CA ASN A 41 6.43 9.06 -23.17
C ASN A 41 6.06 10.52 -23.54
N ALA A 42 5.91 11.41 -22.56
CA ALA A 42 5.66 12.83 -22.79
C ALA A 42 6.93 13.58 -23.24
N ASP A 43 8.11 13.20 -22.73
CA ASP A 43 9.39 13.82 -23.09
C ASP A 43 9.97 13.30 -24.43
N GLY A 44 9.45 12.17 -24.94
CA GLY A 44 9.92 11.51 -26.16
C GLY A 44 9.13 11.81 -27.44
N GLY A 45 8.14 12.71 -27.38
CA GLY A 45 7.38 13.22 -28.53
C GLY A 45 7.74 14.68 -28.85
#